data_AF-A0A7J7M961-F1
#
_entry.id   AF-A0A7J7M961-F1
#
_cell.length_a   1.000
_cell.length_b   1.000
_cell.length_c   1.000
_cell.angle_alpha   90.00
_cell.angle_beta   90.00
_cell.angle_gamma   90.00
#
_symmetry.space_group_name_H-M   'P 1'
#
loop_
_entity.id
_entity.type
_entity.pdbx_description
1 polymer ?
#
loop_
_entity_poly.entity_id
_entity_poly.type
_entity_poly.pdbx_seq_one_letter_code
_entity_poly.pdbx_strand_id
1 'polypeptide(L)'
;MKASFEAFLMILLAEANTRIFLKLDHEMILEDFESLKRVFCSYGEGLAAEEDVDKEAKIVEGVVELMGQPADQLVEDFSITACEASRMGMIGTGQKLPMTPTTGRWNRADANTILKVLCYRNDIVENHFLKTTFQLAKRR
;
A
#
# COMPACT_ATOMS: atom_id res chain seq x y z
N MET A 1 5.55 17.81 -8.45
CA MET A 1 5.75 16.37 -8.67
C MET A 1 5.68 15.58 -7.36
N LYS A 2 6.70 15.60 -6.47
CA LYS A 2 6.70 14.76 -5.24
C LYS A 2 5.42 14.86 -4.39
N ALA A 3 4.96 16.07 -4.11
CA ALA A 3 3.72 16.31 -3.38
C ALA A 3 2.48 15.71 -4.09
N SER A 4 2.47 15.67 -5.43
CA SER A 4 1.40 15.06 -6.20
C SER A 4 1.41 13.53 -6.07
N PHE A 5 2.60 12.93 -6.05
CA PHE A 5 2.77 11.48 -5.82
C PHE A 5 2.42 11.10 -4.38
N GLU A 6 2.82 11.91 -3.40
CA GLU A 6 2.42 11.74 -2.00
C GLU A 6 0.91 11.87 -1.83
N ALA A 7 0.27 12.86 -2.48
CA ALA A 7 -1.18 13.03 -2.44
C ALA A 7 -1.91 11.84 -3.08
N PHE A 8 -1.39 11.30 -4.19
CA PHE A 8 -1.91 10.08 -4.82
C PHE A 8 -1.88 8.90 -3.83
N LEU A 9 -0.75 8.70 -3.13
CA LEU A 9 -0.62 7.66 -2.11
C LEU A 9 -1.53 7.89 -0.89
N MET A 10 -1.74 9.14 -0.49
CA MET A 10 -2.66 9.48 0.59
C MET A 10 -4.11 9.12 0.25
N ILE A 11 -4.53 9.31 -1.01
CA ILE A 11 -5.86 8.89 -1.50
C ILE A 11 -6.00 7.36 -1.42
N LEU A 12 -4.97 6.61 -1.78
CA LEU A 12 -4.99 5.15 -1.74
C LEU A 12 -4.93 4.57 -0.33
N LEU A 13 -4.09 5.14 0.55
CA LEU A 13 -3.64 4.49 1.79
C LEU A 13 -3.96 5.25 3.08
N ALA A 14 -4.62 6.41 3.02
CA ALA A 14 -4.86 7.24 4.20
C ALA A 14 -6.21 7.96 4.22
N GLU A 15 -7.04 7.86 3.17
CA GLU A 15 -8.34 8.51 3.12
C GLU A 15 -9.41 7.68 3.86
N ALA A 16 -10.10 8.29 4.83
CA ALA A 16 -11.05 7.59 5.68
C ALA A 16 -12.37 7.29 4.96
N ASN A 17 -12.63 6.00 4.66
CA ASN A 17 -13.92 5.37 4.29
C ASN A 17 -14.73 6.01 3.13
N THR A 18 -14.29 7.08 2.48
CA THR A 18 -14.99 7.74 1.36
C THR A 18 -14.78 7.01 0.04
N ARG A 19 -13.62 6.38 -0.13
CA ARG A 19 -13.25 5.59 -1.31
C ARG A 19 -13.01 4.15 -0.89
N ILE A 20 -13.49 3.24 -1.72
CA ILE A 20 -13.38 1.81 -1.53
C ILE A 20 -12.67 1.27 -2.76
N PHE A 21 -11.45 0.78 -2.59
CA PHE A 21 -10.69 0.16 -3.67
C PHE A 21 -10.83 -1.36 -3.62
N LEU A 22 -11.00 -1.97 -4.78
CA LEU A 22 -10.98 -3.41 -5.00
C LEU A 22 -9.69 -3.79 -5.74
N LYS A 23 -9.31 -5.07 -5.69
CA LYS A 23 -8.21 -5.58 -6.52
C LYS A 23 -8.46 -5.30 -8.01
N LEU A 24 -9.71 -5.36 -8.46
CA LEU A 24 -10.10 -5.09 -9.85
C LEU A 24 -9.84 -3.65 -10.29
N ASP A 25 -9.73 -2.71 -9.35
CA ASP A 25 -9.46 -1.30 -9.66
C ASP A 25 -7.97 -1.05 -9.96
N HIS A 26 -7.11 -2.07 -9.80
CA HIS A 26 -5.66 -1.94 -9.98
C HIS A 26 -5.27 -1.39 -11.35
N GLU A 27 -5.88 -1.88 -12.44
CA GLU A 27 -5.56 -1.41 -13.79
C GLU A 27 -5.85 0.08 -13.97
N MET A 28 -7.00 0.55 -13.45
CA MET A 28 -7.37 1.96 -13.47
C MET A 28 -6.42 2.82 -12.61
N ILE A 29 -6.06 2.34 -11.41
CA ILE A 29 -5.10 3.03 -10.53
C ILE A 29 -3.73 3.15 -11.21
N LEU A 30 -3.28 2.10 -11.90
CA LEU A 30 -2.03 2.11 -12.65
C LEU A 30 -2.07 3.12 -13.80
N GLU A 31 -3.13 3.11 -14.60
CA GLU A 31 -3.31 4.06 -15.70
C GLU A 31 -3.36 5.52 -15.22
N ASP A 32 -4.08 5.79 -14.12
CA ASP A 32 -4.15 7.10 -13.49
C ASP A 32 -2.76 7.58 -13.03
N PHE A 33 -1.98 6.68 -12.43
CA PHE A 33 -0.62 7.00 -12.00
C PHE A 33 0.33 7.23 -13.19
N GLU A 34 0.27 6.38 -14.22
CA GLU A 34 1.07 6.55 -15.43
C GLU A 34 0.76 7.87 -16.14
N SER A 35 -0.52 8.25 -16.17
CA SER A 35 -0.97 9.55 -16.69
C SER A 35 -0.40 10.71 -15.88
N LEU A 36 -0.45 10.63 -14.55
CA LEU A 36 0.15 11.63 -13.66
C LEU A 36 1.68 11.72 -13.84
N LYS A 37 2.37 10.58 -13.96
CA LYS A 37 3.81 10.52 -14.22
C LYS A 37 4.16 11.21 -15.53
N ARG A 38 3.41 10.90 -16.61
CA ARG A 38 3.61 11.47 -17.94
C ARG A 38 3.51 12.99 -17.97
N VAL A 39 2.60 13.60 -17.19
CA VAL A 39 2.46 15.06 -17.08
C VAL A 39 3.80 15.73 -16.69
N PHE A 40 4.60 15.09 -15.84
CA PHE A 40 5.90 15.63 -15.44
C PHE A 40 7.01 15.37 -16.47
N CYS A 41 6.87 14.36 -17.33
CA CYS A 41 7.83 14.01 -18.38
C CYS A 41 7.60 14.75 -19.72
N SER A 42 6.36 15.05 -20.10
CA SER A 42 6.01 15.33 -21.52
C SER A 42 5.68 16.78 -21.90
N TYR A 43 5.71 17.76 -21.00
CA TYR A 43 5.42 19.16 -21.34
C TYR A 43 6.69 19.99 -21.59
N GLY A 44 7.06 20.15 -22.87
CA GLY A 44 7.86 21.24 -23.45
C GLY A 44 9.35 21.30 -23.11
N GLU A 45 9.71 21.15 -21.85
CA GLU A 45 11.09 21.14 -21.31
C GLU A 45 11.24 20.17 -20.11
N GLY A 46 10.20 19.39 -19.80
CA GLY A 46 10.15 18.55 -18.59
C GLY A 46 9.93 19.43 -17.35
N LEU A 47 8.86 19.17 -16.58
CA LEU A 47 8.64 19.90 -15.32
C LEU A 47 9.68 19.51 -14.25
N ALA A 48 10.37 18.39 -14.46
CA ALA A 48 11.48 17.88 -13.68
C ALA A 48 12.39 17.02 -14.57
N ALA A 49 13.62 16.77 -14.13
CA ALA A 49 14.50 15.79 -14.78
C ALA A 49 13.86 14.39 -14.74
N GLU A 50 13.89 13.68 -15.86
CA GLU A 50 13.27 12.35 -15.99
C GLU A 50 13.77 11.37 -14.92
N GLU A 51 15.06 11.41 -14.60
CA GLU A 51 15.68 10.60 -13.54
C GLU A 51 15.08 10.85 -12.15
N ASP A 52 14.74 12.11 -11.84
CA ASP A 52 14.11 12.47 -10.57
C ASP A 52 12.64 12.03 -10.55
N VAL A 53 11.94 12.12 -11.67
CA VAL A 53 10.56 11.62 -11.80
C VAL A 53 10.52 10.11 -11.59
N ASP A 54 11.38 9.36 -12.28
CA ASP A 54 11.44 7.90 -12.16
C ASP A 54 11.83 7.45 -10.75
N LYS A 55 12.78 8.13 -10.13
CA LYS A 55 13.20 7.82 -8.75
C LYS A 55 12.04 7.94 -7.76
N GLU A 56 11.27 9.01 -7.85
CA GLU A 56 10.13 9.24 -6.96
C GLU A 56 8.92 8.36 -7.35
N ALA A 57 8.76 8.07 -8.64
CA ALA A 57 7.69 7.21 -9.15
C ALA A 57 7.79 5.77 -8.64
N LYS A 58 9.02 5.23 -8.52
CA LYS A 58 9.25 3.85 -8.02
C LYS A 58 8.56 3.53 -6.70
N ILE A 59 8.44 4.52 -5.80
CA ILE A 59 7.75 4.34 -4.53
C ILE A 59 6.25 4.12 -4.77
N VAL A 60 5.67 4.92 -5.65
CA VAL A 60 4.24 4.84 -5.99
C VAL A 60 3.96 3.57 -6.79
N GLU A 61 4.78 3.26 -7.79
CA GLU A 61 4.69 2.03 -8.59
C GLU A 61 4.68 0.80 -7.69
N GLY A 62 5.59 0.73 -6.71
CA GLY A 62 5.62 -0.36 -5.74
C GLY A 62 4.35 -0.47 -4.89
N VAL A 63 3.71 0.63 -4.51
CA VAL A 63 2.42 0.59 -3.80
C VAL A 63 1.29 0.18 -4.74
N VAL A 64 1.26 0.70 -5.96
CA VAL A 64 0.25 0.34 -6.98
C VAL A 64 0.32 -1.15 -7.29
N GLU A 65 1.51 -1.74 -7.36
CA GLU A 65 1.71 -3.19 -7.48
C GLU A 65 1.04 -3.97 -6.33
N LEU A 66 1.19 -3.52 -5.08
CA LEU A 66 0.51 -4.13 -3.93
C LEU A 66 -1.02 -4.11 -4.10
N MET A 67 -1.58 -3.02 -4.66
CA MET A 67 -3.03 -2.93 -4.91
C MET A 67 -3.55 -4.03 -5.83
N GLY A 68 -2.72 -4.53 -6.75
CA GLY A 68 -3.05 -5.60 -7.69
C GLY A 68 -2.78 -7.03 -7.20
N GLN A 69 -2.07 -7.20 -6.08
CA GLN A 69 -1.68 -8.52 -5.60
C GLN A 69 -2.88 -9.35 -5.10
N PRO A 70 -2.83 -10.69 -5.21
CA PRO A 70 -3.78 -11.58 -4.54
C PRO A 70 -3.82 -11.34 -3.02
N ALA A 71 -5.00 -11.47 -2.41
CA ALA A 71 -5.19 -11.19 -0.99
C ALA A 71 -4.42 -12.16 -0.07
N ASP A 72 -4.32 -13.43 -0.46
CA ASP A 72 -3.51 -14.45 0.20
C ASP A 72 -2.03 -14.09 0.18
N GLN A 73 -1.50 -13.65 -0.98
CA GLN A 73 -0.12 -13.19 -1.09
C GLN A 73 0.16 -11.97 -0.20
N LEU A 74 -0.72 -10.97 -0.18
CA LEU A 74 -0.53 -9.77 0.67
C LEU A 74 -0.53 -10.11 2.16
N VAL A 75 -1.39 -11.05 2.58
CA VAL A 75 -1.45 -11.51 3.97
C VAL A 75 -0.17 -12.25 4.34
N GLU A 76 0.36 -13.09 3.45
CA GLU A 76 1.65 -13.77 3.64
C GLU A 76 2.81 -12.77 3.72
N ASP A 77 2.92 -11.86 2.74
CA ASP A 77 3.95 -10.82 2.69
C ASP A 77 3.93 -9.96 3.96
N PHE A 78 2.75 -9.50 4.39
CA PHE A 78 2.60 -8.76 5.64
C PHE A 78 3.08 -9.58 6.85
N SER A 79 2.69 -10.85 6.92
CA SER A 79 3.03 -11.71 8.06
C SER A 79 4.55 -11.91 8.18
N ILE A 80 5.24 -12.11 7.04
CA ILE A 80 6.70 -12.22 6.99
C ILE A 80 7.34 -10.91 7.45
N THR A 81 7.02 -9.78 6.81
CA THR A 81 7.68 -8.51 7.09
C THR A 81 7.37 -7.99 8.50
N ALA A 82 6.16 -8.22 9.03
CA ALA A 82 5.81 -7.83 10.40
C ALA A 82 6.53 -8.68 11.47
N CYS A 83 6.76 -9.97 11.21
CA CYS A 83 7.61 -10.81 12.07
C CYS A 83 9.05 -10.29 12.10
N GLU A 84 9.63 -10.04 10.92
CA GLU A 84 10.99 -9.49 10.78
C GLU A 84 11.14 -8.14 11.49
N ALA A 85 10.19 -7.22 11.29
CA ALA A 85 10.20 -5.89 11.90
C ALA A 85 10.11 -5.94 13.44
N SER A 86 9.50 -6.98 14.00
CA SER A 86 9.33 -7.13 15.44
C SER A 86 10.43 -7.91 16.15
N ARG A 87 11.41 -8.46 15.40
CA ARG A 87 12.41 -9.42 15.90
C ARG A 87 11.78 -10.63 16.61
N MET A 88 10.53 -10.94 16.28
CA MET A 88 9.83 -12.14 16.75
C MET A 88 10.05 -13.24 15.69
N GLY A 89 10.44 -14.45 16.10
CA GLY A 89 10.55 -15.59 15.18
C GLY A 89 9.20 -15.95 14.54
N MET A 90 9.21 -16.80 13.49
CA MET A 90 8.00 -17.18 12.74
C MET A 90 6.82 -17.49 13.66
N ILE A 91 5.76 -16.70 13.53
CA ILE A 91 4.58 -16.75 14.38
C ILE A 91 3.60 -17.80 13.84
N GLY A 92 3.20 -18.75 14.67
CA GLY A 92 2.17 -19.75 14.34
C GLY A 92 0.75 -19.17 14.32
N THR A 93 -0.18 -19.92 13.74
CA THR A 93 -1.60 -19.53 13.65
C THR A 93 -2.18 -19.21 15.03
N GLY A 94 -2.55 -17.94 15.27
CA GLY A 94 -3.25 -17.50 16.49
C GLY A 94 -2.43 -16.66 17.48
N GLN A 95 -1.15 -16.38 17.21
CA GLN A 95 -0.35 -15.46 18.02
C GLN A 95 -0.36 -14.03 17.46
N LYS A 96 -0.32 -13.03 18.35
CA LYS A 96 -0.48 -11.61 18.03
C LYS A 96 0.68 -11.11 17.17
N LEU A 97 0.42 -10.81 15.90
CA LEU A 97 1.31 -9.94 15.13
C LEU A 97 1.30 -8.54 15.79
N PRO A 98 2.46 -7.96 16.09
CA PRO A 98 2.51 -6.63 16.69
C PRO A 98 2.05 -5.59 15.67
N MET A 99 1.45 -4.52 16.17
CA MET A 99 1.20 -3.34 15.34
C MET A 99 2.53 -2.76 14.88
N THR A 100 2.69 -2.61 13.58
CA THR A 100 3.89 -2.03 12.98
C THR A 100 3.92 -0.54 13.25
N PRO A 101 5.05 0.05 13.69
CA PRO A 101 5.15 1.50 13.85
C PRO A 101 4.98 2.18 12.48
N THR A 102 4.38 3.38 12.48
CA THR A 102 4.34 4.20 11.26
C THR A 102 5.74 4.70 10.94
N THR A 103 6.28 4.27 9.81
CA THR A 103 7.63 4.62 9.35
C THR A 103 7.71 6.02 8.71
N GLY A 104 6.56 6.65 8.47
CA GLY A 104 6.47 7.97 7.84
C GLY A 104 6.89 8.00 6.37
N ARG A 105 7.12 6.82 5.77
CA ARG A 105 7.49 6.65 4.36
C ARG A 105 6.76 5.45 3.79
N TRP A 106 6.38 5.55 2.52
CA TRP A 106 5.79 4.44 1.79
C TRP A 106 6.89 3.58 1.17
N ASN A 107 6.75 2.26 1.27
CA ASN A 107 7.65 1.29 0.63
C ASN A 107 6.93 -0.05 0.49
N ARG A 108 6.98 -0.67 -0.70
CA ARG A 108 6.34 -1.97 -0.94
C ARG A 108 6.79 -3.11 -0.02
N ALA A 109 8.02 -3.03 0.51
CA ALA A 109 8.60 -4.01 1.43
C ALA A 109 8.48 -3.58 2.90
N ASP A 110 7.76 -2.50 3.20
CA ASP A 110 7.50 -2.05 4.56
C ASP A 110 6.17 -2.60 5.09
N ALA A 111 6.21 -3.25 6.25
CA ALA A 111 5.04 -3.90 6.83
C ALA A 111 3.90 -2.92 7.12
N ASN A 112 4.21 -1.66 7.49
CA ASN A 112 3.19 -0.64 7.71
C ASN A 112 2.50 -0.22 6.40
N THR A 113 3.24 -0.16 5.28
CA THR A 113 2.65 0.09 3.95
C THR A 113 1.71 -1.04 3.53
N ILE A 114 2.12 -2.30 3.67
CA ILE A 114 1.28 -3.46 3.35
C ILE A 114 0.04 -3.50 4.25
N LEU A 115 0.20 -3.23 5.56
CA LEU A 115 -0.93 -3.13 6.50
C LEU A 115 -1.94 -2.07 6.05
N LYS A 116 -1.49 -0.95 5.49
CA LYS A 116 -2.39 0.09 4.98
C LYS A 116 -3.14 -0.40 3.75
N VAL A 117 -2.48 -1.08 2.82
CA VAL A 117 -3.16 -1.72 1.68
C VAL A 117 -4.27 -2.67 2.16
N LEU A 118 -3.96 -3.58 3.09
CA LEU A 118 -4.95 -4.50 3.69
C LEU A 118 -6.13 -3.75 4.35
N CYS A 119 -5.87 -2.59 4.96
CA CYS A 119 -6.91 -1.80 5.65
C CYS A 119 -7.84 -1.04 4.69
N TYR A 120 -7.31 -0.57 3.56
CA TYR A 120 -8.03 0.32 2.64
C TYR A 120 -8.54 -0.38 1.38
N ARG A 121 -8.05 -1.59 1.09
CA ARG A 121 -8.62 -2.46 0.07
C ARG A 121 -9.77 -3.27 0.64
N ASN A 122 -10.86 -3.34 -0.10
CA ASN A 122 -12.07 -4.04 0.32
C ASN A 122 -12.05 -5.48 -0.19
N ASP A 123 -11.39 -6.34 0.58
CA ASP A 123 -11.32 -7.77 0.33
C ASP A 123 -11.79 -8.56 1.57
N ILE A 124 -12.52 -9.66 1.33
CA ILE A 124 -13.09 -10.48 2.39
C ILE A 124 -12.02 -11.27 3.17
N VAL A 125 -10.97 -11.72 2.50
CA VAL A 125 -9.85 -12.49 3.07
C VAL A 125 -9.00 -11.57 3.94
N GLU A 126 -8.67 -10.38 3.43
CA GLU A 126 -7.90 -9.37 4.16
C GLU A 126 -8.66 -8.90 5.41
N ASN A 127 -9.95 -8.61 5.28
CA ASN A 127 -10.80 -8.21 6.40
C ASN A 127 -10.91 -9.32 7.46
N HIS A 128 -11.06 -10.57 7.03
CA HIS A 128 -11.06 -11.72 7.95
C HIS A 128 -9.73 -11.86 8.69
N PHE A 129 -8.61 -11.75 7.96
CA PHE A 129 -7.28 -11.75 8.54
C PHE A 129 -7.10 -10.62 9.56
N LEU A 130 -7.39 -9.36 9.20
CA LEU A 130 -7.24 -8.21 10.08
C LEU A 130 -8.07 -8.35 11.37
N LYS A 131 -9.33 -8.78 11.26
CA LYS A 131 -10.20 -9.00 12.41
C LYS A 131 -9.68 -10.09 13.34
N THR A 132 -9.15 -11.17 12.78
CA THR A 132 -8.66 -12.32 13.55
C THR A 132 -7.32 -12.00 14.21
N THR A 133 -6.38 -11.45 13.45
CA THR A 133 -5.01 -11.13 13.86
C THR A 133 -4.97 -10.04 14.93
N PHE A 134 -5.77 -8.98 14.76
CA PHE A 134 -5.77 -7.82 15.65
C PHE A 134 -6.97 -7.77 16.62
N GLN A 135 -7.81 -8.82 16.63
CA GLN A 135 -8.98 -8.93 17.51
C GLN A 135 -9.89 -7.68 17.45
N LEU A 136 -10.08 -7.16 16.24
CA LEU A 136 -10.87 -5.94 16.02
C LEU A 136 -12.34 -6.20 16.34
N ALA A 137 -12.97 -5.28 17.07
CA ALA A 137 -14.40 -5.38 17.38
C ALA A 137 -15.24 -5.37 16.09
N LYS A 138 -16.37 -6.09 16.11
CA LYS A 138 -17.37 -5.97 15.04
C LYS A 138 -17.91 -4.53 15.02
N ARG A 139 -17.90 -3.88 13.85
CA ARG A 139 -18.55 -2.57 13.67
C ARG A 139 -20.06 -2.75 13.95
N ARG A 140 -20.64 -1.85 14.75
CA ARG A 140 -22.09 -1.80 15.05
C ARG A 140 -22.87 -1.27 13.86
#